data_AF-A0A3M1GKH6-F1
#
_entry.id   AF-A0A3M1GKH6-F1
#
_cell.length_a   1.000
_cell.length_b   1.000
_cell.length_c   1.000
_cell.angle_alpha   90.00
_cell.angle_beta   90.00
_cell.angle_gamma   90.00
#
_symmetry.space_group_name_H-M   'P 1'
#
loop_
_entity.id
_entity.type
_entity.pdbx_description
1 polymer ?
#
loop_
_entity_poly.entity_id
_entity_poly.type
_entity_poly.pdbx_seq_one_letter_code
_entity_poly.pdbx_strand_id
1 'polypeptide(L)'
;MVTVTYSGTRRKFSTFRRYTFFVDPDLPNKTFVNQIGRADFSSLDKILEAFSLEAVSDAFYQEFKPKYDAIADAVRGTKDAQLKQDFALLFVIRTIFLGFVQKKGWLGDNPRFLQDFWREYRDSNRPRNTFYKEWLEPLFFEALNSPPGRKVAYGKAPFSAETQAALQMAPYLNGELFKRKQGVDDQELWIPDDLIGDFFDFLFQYNFTVEENELYDEELELNPEFLGIIFERITNMDQGAVYTPRVEVDLMCRLALVQWLVQTTNLDKRDLYHLFFREAGTGEEHDEYQKQGDFSPAEIRTLIEKLESVTVCDPAAGSGAFEVGMLQV
;
A
#
# COMPACT_ATOMS: atom_id res chain seq x y z
N MET A 1 15.42 17.97 7.84
CA MET A 1 16.85 18.30 7.66
C MET A 1 17.00 19.23 6.46
N VAL A 2 17.92 20.19 6.55
CA VAL A 2 18.20 21.19 5.51
C VAL A 2 19.64 20.95 5.03
N THR A 3 19.82 20.65 3.75
CA THR A 3 21.14 20.48 3.12
C THR A 3 21.57 21.78 2.47
N VAL A 4 22.88 22.07 2.44
CA VAL A 4 23.40 23.31 1.82
C VAL A 4 24.13 22.96 0.54
N THR A 5 23.57 23.38 -0.59
CA THR A 5 24.26 23.35 -1.88
C THR A 5 24.96 24.68 -2.14
N TYR A 6 26.23 24.60 -2.51
CA TYR A 6 27.05 25.77 -2.81
C TYR A 6 27.10 25.99 -4.33
N SER A 7 26.65 27.17 -4.77
CA SER A 7 26.81 27.63 -6.16
C SER A 7 27.62 28.93 -6.17
N GLY A 8 28.94 28.83 -6.37
CA GLY A 8 29.84 29.96 -6.22
C GLY A 8 29.87 30.49 -4.78
N THR A 9 29.65 31.80 -4.59
CA THR A 9 29.57 32.44 -3.26
C THR A 9 28.18 32.38 -2.62
N ARG A 10 27.16 31.84 -3.31
CA ARG A 10 25.80 31.73 -2.79
C ARG A 10 25.56 30.34 -2.17
N ARG A 11 25.05 30.35 -0.95
CA ARG A 11 24.53 29.18 -0.23
C ARG A 11 23.04 29.04 -0.57
N LYS A 12 22.64 27.90 -1.10
CA LYS A 12 21.22 27.51 -1.22
C LYS A 12 20.94 26.42 -0.20
N PHE A 13 19.90 26.62 0.59
CA PHE A 13 19.40 25.65 1.55
C PHE A 13 18.30 24.83 0.87
N SER A 14 18.30 23.51 1.06
CA SER A 14 17.20 22.66 0.57
C SER A 14 15.95 22.84 1.41
N THR A 15 14.80 22.45 0.87
CA THR A 15 13.56 22.26 1.62
C THR A 15 13.80 21.37 2.86
N PHE A 16 13.02 21.61 3.91
CA PHE A 16 13.06 20.78 5.10
C PHE A 16 12.47 19.40 4.79
N ARG A 17 13.32 18.37 4.71
CA ARG A 17 12.86 16.97 4.66
C ARG A 17 12.70 16.41 6.06
N ARG A 18 11.51 15.98 6.45
CA ARG A 18 11.31 15.35 7.75
C ARG A 18 11.41 13.83 7.57
N TYR A 19 12.36 13.21 8.25
CA TYR A 19 12.42 11.76 8.35
C TYR A 19 11.86 11.39 9.71
N THR A 20 10.56 11.05 9.76
CA THR A 20 9.89 10.68 11.01
C THR A 20 9.79 9.17 11.12
N PHE A 21 10.76 8.57 11.81
CA PHE A 21 10.67 7.16 12.16
C PHE A 21 9.94 7.03 13.50
N PHE A 22 8.62 6.88 13.44
CA PHE A 22 7.81 6.70 14.65
C PHE A 22 8.05 5.32 15.24
N VAL A 23 8.40 5.28 16.53
CA VAL A 23 8.63 4.05 17.29
C VAL A 23 7.76 4.14 18.52
N ASP A 24 6.78 3.24 18.62
CA ASP A 24 5.85 3.19 19.73
C ASP A 24 6.09 1.91 20.52
N PRO A 25 6.38 1.97 21.84
CA PRO A 25 6.56 0.78 22.67
C PRO A 25 5.42 -0.23 22.60
N ASP A 26 4.19 0.23 22.33
CA ASP A 26 2.98 -0.59 22.26
C ASP A 26 2.71 -1.15 20.86
N LEU A 27 3.45 -0.71 19.84
CA LEU A 27 3.33 -1.20 18.46
C LEU A 27 4.48 -2.14 18.05
N PRO A 28 4.24 -3.04 17.08
CA PRO A 28 5.31 -3.80 16.44
C PRO A 28 6.38 -2.91 15.79
N ASN A 29 7.57 -2.85 16.39
CA ASN A 29 8.72 -2.06 15.88
C ASN A 29 9.70 -2.89 15.05
N LYS A 30 9.27 -4.01 14.46
CA LYS A 30 10.15 -4.98 13.80
C LYS A 30 10.97 -4.35 12.67
N THR A 31 10.33 -3.60 11.78
CA THR A 31 11.01 -2.94 10.66
C THR A 31 12.13 -2.04 11.16
N PHE A 32 11.83 -1.16 12.12
CA PHE A 32 12.79 -0.24 12.69
C PHE A 32 13.97 -0.96 13.35
N VAL A 33 13.72 -1.99 14.17
CA VAL A 33 14.76 -2.78 14.84
C VAL A 33 15.65 -3.49 13.82
N ASN A 34 15.05 -4.09 12.79
CA ASN A 34 15.79 -4.77 11.74
C ASN A 34 16.69 -3.80 10.96
N GLN A 35 16.18 -2.61 10.61
CA GLN A 35 16.97 -1.63 9.87
C GLN A 35 18.07 -1.02 10.72
N ILE A 36 17.82 -0.67 12.00
CA ILE A 36 18.90 -0.23 12.91
C ILE A 36 20.00 -1.29 13.03
N GLY A 37 19.63 -2.57 13.14
CA GLY A 37 20.62 -3.65 13.29
C GLY A 37 21.50 -3.85 12.06
N ARG A 38 21.06 -3.43 10.88
CA ARG A 38 21.76 -3.59 9.59
C ARG A 38 22.36 -2.28 9.06
N ALA A 39 21.92 -1.13 9.59
CA ALA A 39 22.31 0.18 9.09
C ALA A 39 23.79 0.47 9.33
N ASP A 40 24.41 1.08 8.32
CA ASP A 40 25.71 1.72 8.48
C ASP A 40 25.51 3.17 8.94
N PHE A 41 25.99 3.48 10.15
CA PHE A 41 25.90 4.80 10.76
C PHE A 41 27.10 5.71 10.42
N SER A 42 27.94 5.33 9.46
CA SER A 42 29.11 6.09 9.04
C SER A 42 28.77 7.43 8.37
N SER A 43 27.60 7.53 7.73
CA SER A 43 27.11 8.76 7.13
C SER A 43 25.58 8.83 7.18
N LEU A 44 25.04 10.04 7.05
CA LEU A 44 23.60 10.24 6.95
C LEU A 44 23.02 9.51 5.74
N ASP A 45 23.68 9.59 4.58
CA ASP A 45 23.21 8.95 3.36
C ASP A 45 23.06 7.43 3.54
N LYS A 46 23.98 6.81 4.29
CA LYS A 46 23.93 5.38 4.62
C LYS A 46 22.80 5.03 5.57
N ILE A 47 22.49 5.91 6.51
CA ILE A 47 21.31 5.76 7.38
C ILE A 47 20.04 5.87 6.54
N LEU A 48 19.91 6.89 5.71
CA LEU A 48 18.74 7.07 4.84
C LEU A 48 18.56 5.90 3.87
N GLU A 49 19.65 5.35 3.32
CA GLU A 49 19.62 4.15 2.48
C GLU A 49 19.11 2.93 3.24
N ALA A 50 19.50 2.74 4.52
CA ALA A 50 19.03 1.62 5.33
C ALA A 50 17.53 1.71 5.69
N PHE A 51 16.97 2.92 5.70
CA PHE A 51 15.55 3.16 5.96
C PHE A 51 14.75 3.47 4.70
N SER A 52 15.36 3.35 3.51
CA SER A 52 14.67 3.61 2.24
C SER A 52 13.57 2.59 2.01
N LEU A 53 12.56 2.98 1.23
CA LEU A 53 11.48 2.09 0.81
C LEU A 53 12.03 0.79 0.19
N GLU A 54 13.06 0.91 -0.66
CA GLU A 54 13.71 -0.22 -1.32
C GLU A 54 14.33 -1.18 -0.31
N ALA A 55 15.09 -0.67 0.68
CA ALA A 55 15.71 -1.50 1.71
C ALA A 55 14.68 -2.20 2.60
N VAL A 56 13.57 -1.52 2.92
CA VAL A 56 12.46 -2.11 3.68
C VAL A 56 11.71 -3.15 2.85
N SER A 57 11.44 -2.87 1.57
CA SER A 57 10.78 -3.78 0.62
C SER A 57 11.61 -5.04 0.39
N ASP A 58 12.92 -4.88 0.22
CA ASP A 58 13.85 -6.00 0.11
C ASP A 58 13.84 -6.86 1.37
N ALA A 59 13.96 -6.24 2.55
CA ALA A 59 13.97 -6.97 3.82
C ALA A 59 12.66 -7.75 4.04
N PHE A 60 11.51 -7.12 3.79
CA PHE A 60 10.21 -7.79 3.89
C PHE A 60 10.10 -8.92 2.87
N TYR A 61 10.46 -8.68 1.60
CA TYR A 61 10.37 -9.69 0.53
C TYR A 61 11.18 -10.94 0.86
N GLN A 62 12.38 -10.79 1.43
CA GLN A 62 13.23 -11.93 1.82
C GLN A 62 12.59 -12.82 2.90
N GLU A 63 11.82 -12.24 3.81
CA GLU A 63 11.07 -13.01 4.82
C GLU A 63 9.73 -13.53 4.29
N PHE A 64 9.08 -12.74 3.43
CA PHE A 64 7.78 -13.02 2.84
C PHE A 64 7.85 -14.17 1.81
N LYS A 65 8.84 -14.17 0.91
CA LYS A 65 8.91 -15.11 -0.22
C LYS A 65 8.93 -16.57 0.22
N PRO A 66 9.74 -16.98 1.22
CA PRO A 66 9.70 -18.37 1.72
C PRO A 66 8.35 -18.76 2.32
N LYS A 67 7.64 -17.82 2.97
CA LYS A 67 6.31 -18.06 3.53
C LYS A 67 5.28 -18.23 2.40
N TYR A 68 5.32 -17.36 1.39
CA TYR A 68 4.50 -17.46 0.19
C TYR A 68 4.72 -18.81 -0.53
N ASP A 69 5.97 -19.21 -0.74
CA ASP A 69 6.31 -20.47 -1.41
C ASP A 69 5.79 -21.68 -0.62
N ALA A 70 5.95 -21.67 0.71
CA ALA A 70 5.43 -22.72 1.57
C ALA A 70 3.89 -22.83 1.49
N ILE A 71 3.18 -21.70 1.41
CA ILE A 71 1.72 -21.67 1.22
C ILE A 71 1.36 -22.24 -0.14
N ALA A 72 1.99 -21.77 -1.21
CA ALA A 72 1.74 -22.23 -2.58
C ALA A 72 1.96 -23.73 -2.73
N ASP A 73 3.07 -24.27 -2.23
CA ASP A 73 3.36 -25.69 -2.29
C ASP A 73 2.34 -26.54 -1.51
N ALA A 74 1.89 -26.02 -0.36
CA ALA A 74 0.98 -26.69 0.56
C ALA A 74 -0.49 -26.66 0.14
N VAL A 75 -0.87 -25.85 -0.86
CA VAL A 75 -2.25 -25.81 -1.38
C VAL A 75 -2.73 -27.21 -1.74
N ARG A 76 -3.94 -27.55 -1.25
CA ARG A 76 -4.61 -28.84 -1.48
C ARG A 76 -5.82 -28.67 -2.38
N GLY A 77 -6.24 -29.77 -3.01
CA GLY A 77 -7.36 -29.80 -3.96
C GLY A 77 -6.95 -29.85 -5.43
N THR A 78 -5.67 -29.58 -5.75
CA THR A 78 -5.12 -29.70 -7.10
C THR A 78 -3.66 -30.18 -7.12
N LYS A 79 -3.23 -30.71 -8.27
CA LYS A 79 -1.83 -31.01 -8.59
C LYS A 79 -1.20 -29.97 -9.53
N ASP A 80 -2.01 -29.06 -10.08
CA ASP A 80 -1.55 -28.01 -10.98
C ASP A 80 -0.77 -26.94 -10.19
N ALA A 81 0.52 -26.79 -10.50
CA ALA A 81 1.40 -25.86 -9.82
C ALA A 81 1.01 -24.39 -10.06
N GLN A 82 0.54 -24.04 -11.27
CA GLN A 82 0.13 -22.67 -11.58
C GLN A 82 -1.11 -22.29 -10.78
N LEU A 83 -2.10 -23.19 -10.77
CA LEU A 83 -3.33 -22.97 -10.01
C LEU A 83 -3.07 -22.82 -8.49
N LYS A 84 -2.09 -23.56 -7.95
CA LYS A 84 -1.66 -23.39 -6.56
C LYS A 84 -1.04 -22.02 -6.30
N GLN A 85 -0.17 -21.55 -7.20
CA GLN A 85 0.46 -20.23 -7.10
C GLN A 85 -0.59 -19.11 -7.18
N ASP A 86 -1.53 -19.21 -8.12
CA ASP A 86 -2.62 -18.24 -8.30
C ASP A 86 -3.52 -18.18 -7.05
N PHE A 87 -3.86 -19.34 -6.48
CA PHE A 87 -4.66 -19.42 -5.26
C PHE A 87 -3.93 -18.84 -4.04
N ALA A 88 -2.65 -19.19 -3.86
CA ALA A 88 -1.83 -18.64 -2.79
C ALA A 88 -1.66 -17.13 -2.91
N LEU A 89 -1.47 -16.62 -4.14
CA LEU A 89 -1.36 -15.19 -4.41
C LEU A 89 -2.64 -14.46 -4.02
N LEU A 90 -3.82 -14.97 -4.42
CA LEU A 90 -5.10 -14.39 -4.00
C LEU A 90 -5.29 -14.41 -2.48
N PHE A 91 -4.99 -15.53 -1.82
CA PHE A 91 -5.08 -15.63 -0.38
C PHE A 91 -4.21 -14.58 0.31
N VAL A 92 -2.95 -14.43 -0.13
CA VAL A 92 -2.03 -13.46 0.45
C VAL A 92 -2.50 -12.02 0.21
N ILE A 93 -2.87 -11.66 -1.02
CA ILE A 93 -3.36 -10.31 -1.34
C ILE A 93 -4.57 -9.97 -0.48
N ARG A 94 -5.54 -10.88 -0.37
CA ARG A 94 -6.76 -10.70 0.45
C ARG A 94 -6.42 -10.52 1.93
N THR A 95 -5.51 -11.34 2.46
CA THR A 95 -5.10 -11.29 3.86
C THR A 95 -4.38 -9.99 4.20
N ILE A 96 -3.45 -9.56 3.34
CA ILE A 96 -2.74 -8.30 3.51
C ILE A 96 -3.71 -7.12 3.42
N PHE A 97 -4.62 -7.14 2.43
CA PHE A 97 -5.63 -6.10 2.29
C PHE A 97 -6.49 -5.96 3.56
N LEU A 98 -6.88 -7.09 4.16
CA LEU A 98 -7.57 -7.10 5.44
C LEU A 98 -6.78 -6.48 6.59
N GLY A 99 -5.44 -6.53 6.55
CA GLY A 99 -4.57 -5.81 7.49
C GLY A 99 -4.84 -4.30 7.51
N PHE A 100 -5.05 -3.68 6.35
CA PHE A 100 -5.45 -2.26 6.28
C PHE A 100 -6.89 -2.03 6.75
N VAL A 101 -7.79 -2.94 6.38
CA VAL A 101 -9.22 -2.83 6.74
C VAL A 101 -9.39 -2.86 8.26
N GLN A 102 -8.71 -3.79 8.95
CA GLN A 102 -8.75 -3.86 10.41
C GLN A 102 -8.08 -2.63 11.04
N LYS A 103 -6.97 -2.13 10.47
CA LYS A 103 -6.29 -0.91 10.96
C LYS A 103 -7.19 0.33 10.87
N LYS A 104 -8.03 0.42 9.84
CA LYS A 104 -9.07 1.47 9.71
C LYS A 104 -10.25 1.30 10.68
N GLY A 105 -10.30 0.22 11.47
CA GLY A 105 -11.40 -0.07 12.40
C GLY A 105 -12.66 -0.59 11.71
N TRP A 106 -12.60 -0.96 10.43
CA TRP A 106 -13.78 -1.34 9.65
C TRP A 106 -14.32 -2.74 9.96
N LEU A 107 -13.60 -3.52 10.76
CA LEU A 107 -14.01 -4.84 11.22
C LEU A 107 -14.26 -4.81 12.73
N GLY A 108 -15.41 -4.22 13.10
CA GLY A 108 -15.86 -4.15 14.49
C GLY A 108 -14.99 -3.25 15.38
N ASP A 109 -14.40 -2.19 14.83
CA ASP A 109 -13.48 -1.28 15.53
C ASP A 109 -12.28 -2.01 16.19
N ASN A 110 -11.91 -3.16 15.62
CA ASN A 110 -10.86 -4.02 16.14
C ASN A 110 -9.60 -3.97 15.25
N PRO A 111 -8.52 -3.29 15.67
CA PRO A 111 -7.27 -3.24 14.92
C PRO A 111 -6.50 -4.56 14.90
N ARG A 112 -6.96 -5.58 15.65
CA ARG A 112 -6.41 -6.94 15.70
C ARG A 112 -7.45 -8.00 15.29
N PHE A 113 -8.42 -7.61 14.46
CA PHE A 113 -9.53 -8.49 14.07
C PHE A 113 -9.05 -9.86 13.57
N LEU A 114 -8.12 -9.93 12.61
CA LEU A 114 -7.68 -11.23 12.07
C LEU A 114 -6.95 -12.10 13.10
N GLN A 115 -6.19 -11.51 14.01
CA GLN A 115 -5.52 -12.22 15.10
C GLN A 115 -6.54 -12.78 16.10
N ASP A 116 -7.56 -12.00 16.44
CA ASP A 116 -8.64 -12.42 17.31
C ASP A 116 -9.53 -13.47 16.64
N PHE A 117 -9.78 -13.34 15.34
CA PHE A 117 -10.51 -14.29 14.51
C PHE A 117 -9.78 -15.64 14.43
N TRP A 118 -8.47 -15.62 14.26
CA TRP A 118 -7.62 -16.82 14.32
C TRP A 118 -7.61 -17.46 15.71
N ARG A 119 -7.53 -16.66 16.78
CA ARG A 119 -7.58 -17.16 18.16
C ARG A 119 -8.93 -17.83 18.45
N GLU A 120 -10.04 -17.19 18.08
CA GLU A 120 -11.38 -17.72 18.25
C GLU A 120 -11.54 -19.07 17.53
N TYR A 121 -11.00 -19.20 16.30
CA TYR A 121 -10.97 -20.47 15.60
C TYR A 121 -10.24 -21.56 16.40
N ARG A 122 -9.04 -21.26 16.91
CA ARG A 122 -8.23 -22.22 17.68
C ARG A 122 -8.92 -22.68 18.96
N ASP A 123 -9.71 -21.81 19.58
CA ASP A 123 -10.46 -22.11 20.80
C ASP A 123 -11.77 -22.85 20.52
N SER A 124 -12.26 -22.84 19.27
CA SER A 124 -13.57 -23.38 18.87
C SER A 124 -13.66 -24.92 18.78
N ASN A 125 -12.63 -25.66 19.21
CA ASN A 125 -12.56 -27.13 19.20
C ASN A 125 -12.90 -27.78 17.83
N ARG A 126 -12.63 -27.06 16.73
CA ARG A 126 -12.93 -27.51 15.37
C ARG A 126 -11.93 -28.54 14.86
N PRO A 127 -12.31 -29.36 13.86
CA PRO A 127 -11.36 -30.17 13.12
C PRO A 127 -10.25 -29.28 12.56
N ARG A 128 -9.01 -29.76 12.58
CA ARG A 128 -7.88 -29.07 11.95
C ARG A 128 -8.08 -28.92 10.45
N ASN A 129 -7.45 -27.90 9.88
CA ASN A 129 -7.47 -27.53 8.46
C ASN A 129 -8.83 -27.07 7.96
N THR A 130 -9.63 -26.43 8.82
CA THR A 130 -10.93 -25.88 8.43
C THR A 130 -10.97 -24.36 8.45
N PHE A 131 -9.92 -23.67 8.89
CA PHE A 131 -9.94 -22.22 9.01
C PHE A 131 -10.21 -21.53 7.66
N TYR A 132 -9.54 -21.95 6.59
CA TYR A 132 -9.75 -21.35 5.28
C TYR A 132 -11.23 -21.44 4.85
N LYS A 133 -11.80 -22.65 4.84
CA LYS A 133 -13.15 -22.89 4.31
C LYS A 133 -14.26 -22.41 5.25
N GLU A 134 -14.12 -22.61 6.56
CA GLU A 134 -15.18 -22.29 7.52
C GLU A 134 -15.08 -20.85 8.03
N TRP A 135 -13.92 -20.20 8.00
CA TRP A 135 -13.73 -18.87 8.60
C TRP A 135 -13.38 -17.81 7.54
N LEU A 136 -12.37 -18.06 6.71
CA LEU A 136 -11.94 -17.06 5.73
C LEU A 136 -12.90 -16.94 4.54
N GLU A 137 -13.49 -18.04 4.04
CA GLU A 137 -14.45 -17.93 2.93
C GLU A 137 -15.69 -17.08 3.27
N PRO A 138 -16.36 -17.23 4.44
CA PRO A 138 -17.44 -16.31 4.82
C PRO A 138 -16.97 -14.86 4.95
N LEU A 139 -15.77 -14.62 5.48
CA LEU A 139 -15.21 -13.28 5.57
C LEU A 139 -14.97 -12.68 4.18
N PHE A 140 -14.28 -13.41 3.30
CA PHE A 140 -13.94 -12.97 1.95
C PHE A 140 -15.17 -12.81 1.07
N PHE A 141 -15.98 -13.85 0.94
CA PHE A 141 -16.96 -13.93 -0.15
C PHE A 141 -18.38 -13.53 0.26
N GLU A 142 -18.67 -13.41 1.56
CA GLU A 142 -19.99 -13.03 2.06
C GLU A 142 -19.94 -11.67 2.75
N ALA A 143 -19.11 -11.49 3.78
CA ALA A 143 -19.07 -10.26 4.56
C ALA A 143 -18.58 -9.05 3.75
N LEU A 144 -17.42 -9.17 3.10
CA LEU A 144 -16.79 -8.06 2.36
C LEU A 144 -17.36 -7.83 0.96
N ASN A 145 -18.15 -8.78 0.46
CA ASN A 145 -18.78 -8.76 -0.85
C ASN A 145 -20.29 -8.50 -0.78
N SER A 146 -20.81 -8.15 0.39
CA SER A 146 -22.22 -7.78 0.61
C SER A 146 -22.35 -6.37 1.18
N PRO A 147 -23.48 -5.67 0.94
CA PRO A 147 -23.75 -4.41 1.61
C PRO A 147 -23.83 -4.58 3.15
N PRO A 148 -23.36 -3.59 3.93
CA PRO A 148 -23.43 -3.62 5.39
C PRO A 148 -24.85 -3.86 5.91
N GLY A 149 -24.96 -4.66 6.97
CA GLY A 149 -26.23 -5.01 7.60
C GLY A 149 -26.93 -6.23 6.99
N ARG A 150 -26.47 -6.73 5.83
CA ARG A 150 -26.98 -8.00 5.28
C ARG A 150 -26.54 -9.17 6.15
N LYS A 151 -27.44 -10.11 6.41
CA LYS A 151 -27.09 -11.35 7.11
C LYS A 151 -26.04 -12.11 6.30
N VAL A 152 -24.87 -12.30 6.89
CA VAL A 152 -23.77 -13.07 6.32
C VAL A 152 -24.07 -14.56 6.49
N ALA A 153 -23.86 -15.33 5.43
CA ALA A 153 -24.01 -16.78 5.48
C ALA A 153 -22.79 -17.41 6.18
N TYR A 154 -22.87 -17.59 7.49
CA TYR A 154 -21.77 -18.14 8.31
C TYR A 154 -21.54 -19.66 8.12
N GLY A 155 -22.37 -20.33 7.32
CA GLY A 155 -22.31 -21.78 7.12
C GLY A 155 -22.37 -22.54 8.45
N LYS A 156 -21.31 -23.29 8.77
CA LYS A 156 -21.18 -24.05 10.04
C LYS A 156 -20.27 -23.36 11.06
N ALA A 157 -19.77 -22.16 10.79
CA ALA A 157 -18.79 -21.52 11.64
C ALA A 157 -19.41 -21.08 12.97
N PRO A 158 -18.80 -21.40 14.13
CA PRO A 158 -19.33 -21.06 15.44
C PRO A 158 -18.86 -19.66 15.88
N PHE A 159 -19.09 -18.65 15.04
CA PHE A 159 -18.65 -17.28 15.36
C PHE A 159 -19.30 -16.79 16.66
N SER A 160 -18.51 -16.14 17.52
CA SER A 160 -18.98 -15.36 18.65
C SER A 160 -19.98 -14.28 18.21
N ALA A 161 -20.79 -13.78 19.15
CA ALA A 161 -21.77 -12.73 18.83
C ALA A 161 -21.06 -11.46 18.33
N GLU A 162 -19.90 -11.17 18.89
CA GLU A 162 -19.01 -10.07 18.54
C GLU A 162 -18.49 -10.23 17.11
N THR A 163 -17.96 -11.41 16.76
CA THR A 163 -17.47 -11.70 15.40
C THR A 163 -18.61 -11.65 14.37
N GLN A 164 -19.78 -12.18 14.69
CA GLN A 164 -20.95 -12.08 13.81
C GLN A 164 -21.36 -10.62 13.54
N ALA A 165 -21.38 -9.78 14.58
CA ALA A 165 -21.70 -8.37 14.44
C ALA A 165 -20.67 -7.64 13.57
N ALA A 166 -19.38 -7.93 13.77
CA ALA A 166 -18.30 -7.36 12.97
C ALA A 166 -18.41 -7.76 11.48
N LEU A 167 -18.65 -9.04 11.19
CA LEU A 167 -18.83 -9.53 9.82
C LEU A 167 -20.07 -8.94 9.15
N GLN A 168 -21.19 -8.82 9.88
CA GLN A 168 -22.42 -8.24 9.34
C GLN A 168 -22.29 -6.75 9.02
N MET A 169 -21.48 -6.02 9.79
CA MET A 169 -21.26 -4.58 9.60
C MET A 169 -20.04 -4.26 8.73
N ALA A 170 -19.30 -5.27 8.27
CA ALA A 170 -18.15 -5.09 7.41
C ALA A 170 -18.53 -4.28 6.15
N PRO A 171 -17.67 -3.35 5.71
CA PRO A 171 -17.92 -2.58 4.51
C PRO A 171 -17.86 -3.47 3.27
N TYR A 172 -18.63 -3.09 2.26
CA TYR A 172 -18.45 -3.64 0.91
C TYR A 172 -17.15 -3.08 0.34
N LEU A 173 -16.17 -3.95 0.07
CA LEU A 173 -14.87 -3.56 -0.45
C LEU A 173 -14.64 -4.18 -1.82
N ASN A 174 -14.51 -3.34 -2.84
CA ASN A 174 -14.08 -3.65 -4.21
C ASN A 174 -14.38 -5.09 -4.65
N GLY A 175 -15.54 -5.28 -5.30
CA GLY A 175 -16.03 -6.58 -5.78
C GLY A 175 -15.20 -7.30 -6.84
N GLU A 176 -13.93 -6.94 -7.04
CA GLU A 176 -12.97 -7.71 -7.83
C GLU A 176 -12.06 -8.57 -6.94
N LEU A 177 -11.54 -8.02 -5.84
CA LEU A 177 -10.59 -8.74 -4.98
C LEU A 177 -11.28 -9.84 -4.16
N PHE A 178 -12.45 -9.52 -3.61
CA PHE A 178 -13.23 -10.41 -2.73
C PHE A 178 -14.36 -11.15 -3.47
N LYS A 179 -14.43 -11.02 -4.79
CA LYS A 179 -15.29 -11.87 -5.61
C LYS A 179 -14.58 -13.17 -5.93
N ARG A 180 -15.34 -14.26 -6.00
CA ARG A 180 -14.81 -15.56 -6.41
C ARG A 180 -14.26 -15.47 -7.83
N LYS A 181 -12.97 -15.77 -7.99
CA LYS A 181 -12.30 -15.88 -9.28
C LYS A 181 -12.61 -17.25 -9.89
N GLN A 182 -13.25 -17.25 -11.06
CA GLN A 182 -13.54 -18.48 -11.80
C GLN A 182 -12.24 -19.20 -12.19
N GLY A 183 -12.25 -20.52 -12.10
CA GLY A 183 -11.08 -21.36 -12.32
C GLY A 183 -10.08 -21.41 -11.16
N VAL A 184 -10.29 -20.65 -10.08
CA VAL A 184 -9.43 -20.64 -8.90
C VAL A 184 -10.23 -20.89 -7.61
N ASP A 185 -11.12 -19.98 -7.24
CA ASP A 185 -11.92 -20.06 -6.00
C ASP A 185 -13.10 -21.06 -6.08
N ASP A 186 -13.36 -21.60 -7.28
CA ASP A 186 -14.40 -22.61 -7.54
C ASP A 186 -13.85 -24.05 -7.54
N GLN A 187 -12.53 -24.24 -7.40
CA GLN A 187 -11.86 -25.54 -7.43
C GLN A 187 -11.77 -26.22 -6.04
N GLU A 188 -12.53 -25.73 -5.06
CA GLU A 188 -12.56 -26.23 -3.66
C GLU A 188 -11.19 -26.35 -2.98
N LEU A 189 -10.23 -25.52 -3.40
CA LEU A 189 -8.86 -25.49 -2.88
C LEU A 189 -8.83 -25.00 -1.42
N TRP A 190 -7.80 -25.39 -0.68
CA TRP A 190 -7.60 -24.92 0.69
C TRP A 190 -6.12 -24.95 1.11
N ILE A 191 -5.79 -24.13 2.11
CA ILE A 191 -4.46 -24.03 2.72
C ILE A 191 -4.51 -24.63 4.13
N PRO A 192 -3.50 -25.41 4.54
CA PRO A 192 -3.41 -25.91 5.91
C PRO A 192 -3.35 -24.82 6.97
N ASP A 193 -3.95 -25.08 8.12
CA ASP A 193 -4.06 -24.12 9.23
C ASP A 193 -2.71 -23.62 9.73
N ASP A 194 -1.73 -24.52 9.88
CA ASP A 194 -0.40 -24.17 10.38
C ASP A 194 0.29 -23.12 9.49
N LEU A 195 0.08 -23.20 8.17
CA LEU A 195 0.65 -22.26 7.20
C LEU A 195 -0.05 -20.90 7.25
N ILE A 196 -1.37 -20.89 7.50
CA ILE A 196 -2.14 -19.65 7.68
C ILE A 196 -1.71 -18.97 8.98
N GLY A 197 -1.60 -19.73 10.07
CA GLY A 197 -1.11 -19.24 11.36
C GLY A 197 0.29 -18.65 11.25
N ASP A 198 1.24 -19.38 10.66
CA ASP A 198 2.61 -18.91 10.43
C ASP A 198 2.66 -17.63 9.59
N PHE A 199 1.76 -17.49 8.62
CA PHE A 199 1.66 -16.29 7.80
C PHE A 199 1.07 -15.11 8.58
N PHE A 200 0.04 -15.34 9.41
CA PHE A 200 -0.55 -14.30 10.27
C PHE A 200 0.49 -13.81 11.30
N ASP A 201 1.19 -14.74 11.95
CA ASP A 201 2.24 -14.42 12.91
C ASP A 201 3.39 -13.62 12.27
N PHE A 202 3.74 -13.93 11.03
CA PHE A 202 4.71 -13.14 10.26
C PHE A 202 4.18 -11.74 9.91
N LEU A 203 2.99 -11.69 9.33
CA LEU A 203 2.44 -10.47 8.72
C LEU A 203 2.14 -9.41 9.79
N PHE A 204 1.55 -9.81 10.91
CA PHE A 204 1.15 -8.89 11.97
C PHE A 204 2.28 -8.53 12.96
N GLN A 205 3.53 -8.91 12.65
CA GLN A 205 4.72 -8.30 13.25
C GLN A 205 5.09 -6.96 12.61
N TYR A 206 4.46 -6.61 11.49
CA TYR A 206 4.63 -5.33 10.82
C TYR A 206 3.44 -4.42 11.13
N ASN A 207 3.71 -3.12 11.24
CA ASN A 207 2.66 -2.12 11.30
C ASN A 207 2.08 -1.88 9.92
N PHE A 208 0.78 -1.64 9.87
CA PHE A 208 0.07 -1.24 8.66
C PHE A 208 -0.31 0.23 8.77
N THR A 209 -0.05 0.99 7.71
CA THR A 209 -0.55 2.34 7.49
C THR A 209 -1.37 2.37 6.21
N VAL A 210 -2.33 3.25 6.19
CA VAL A 210 -3.19 3.55 5.03
C VAL A 210 -2.82 4.88 4.40
N GLU A 211 -1.88 5.58 5.01
CA GLU A 211 -1.26 6.78 4.48
C GLU A 211 -0.14 6.32 3.56
N GLU A 212 -0.11 6.87 2.35
CA GLU A 212 1.02 6.64 1.45
C GLU A 212 2.14 7.61 1.83
N ASN A 213 3.38 7.18 1.67
CA ASN A 213 4.52 8.05 1.92
C ASN A 213 4.42 9.29 1.01
N GLU A 214 4.66 10.47 1.55
CA GLU A 214 4.78 11.68 0.76
C GLU A 214 6.24 11.86 0.30
N LEU A 215 6.48 12.72 -0.69
CA LEU A 215 7.85 13.00 -1.20
C LEU A 215 8.84 13.49 -0.11
N TYR A 216 8.29 13.95 1.02
CA TYR A 216 9.01 14.55 2.14
C TYR A 216 8.72 13.87 3.49
N ASP A 217 7.89 12.83 3.54
CA ASP A 217 7.58 12.05 4.75
C ASP A 217 7.56 10.55 4.42
N GLU A 218 8.53 9.81 4.95
CA GLU A 218 8.68 8.38 4.74
C GLU A 218 8.31 7.62 6.02
N GLU A 219 7.21 6.86 5.97
CA GLU A 219 6.84 5.92 7.02
C GLU A 219 7.45 4.53 6.74
N LEU A 220 7.84 3.84 7.82
CA LEU A 220 8.37 2.46 7.77
C LEU A 220 7.28 1.39 7.88
N GLU A 221 6.02 1.81 7.90
CA GLU A 221 4.87 0.94 8.00
C GLU A 221 4.54 0.35 6.62
N LEU A 222 3.92 -0.84 6.61
CA LEU A 222 3.39 -1.42 5.38
C LEU A 222 2.27 -0.53 4.88
N ASN A 223 2.44 0.04 3.69
CA ASN A 223 1.49 0.91 3.01
C ASN A 223 1.07 0.30 1.65
N PRO A 224 0.05 0.85 0.98
CA PRO A 224 -0.39 0.35 -0.32
C PRO A 224 0.71 0.30 -1.39
N GLU A 225 1.58 1.31 -1.47
CA GLU A 225 2.68 1.33 -2.44
C GLU A 225 3.68 0.19 -2.21
N PHE A 226 4.06 -0.03 -0.95
CA PHE A 226 4.97 -1.10 -0.57
C PHE A 226 4.48 -2.45 -1.11
N LEU A 227 3.17 -2.68 -1.06
CA LEU A 227 2.58 -3.91 -1.56
C LEU A 227 2.51 -3.97 -3.08
N GLY A 228 2.31 -2.84 -3.75
CA GLY A 228 2.47 -2.76 -5.20
C GLY A 228 3.81 -3.34 -5.63
N ILE A 229 4.90 -2.89 -4.98
CA ILE A 229 6.26 -3.38 -5.22
C ILE A 229 6.38 -4.88 -4.93
N ILE A 230 5.86 -5.35 -3.79
CA ILE A 230 5.94 -6.78 -3.42
C ILE A 230 5.15 -7.66 -4.40
N PHE A 231 3.92 -7.27 -4.77
CA PHE A 231 3.09 -8.04 -5.70
C PHE A 231 3.69 -8.06 -7.09
N GLU A 232 4.21 -6.93 -7.56
CA GLU A 232 4.92 -6.83 -8.83
C GLU A 232 6.13 -7.77 -8.88
N ARG A 233 6.89 -7.86 -7.79
CA ARG A 233 8.02 -8.81 -7.67
C ARG A 233 7.61 -10.28 -7.68
N ILE A 234 6.41 -10.61 -7.20
CA ILE A 234 5.91 -11.99 -7.21
C ILE A 234 5.37 -12.36 -8.60
N THR A 235 4.72 -11.43 -9.30
CA THR A 235 4.14 -11.70 -10.62
C THR A 235 5.17 -11.65 -11.75
N ASN A 236 6.18 -10.77 -11.64
CA ASN A 236 7.12 -10.47 -12.72
C ASN A 236 8.50 -11.14 -12.52
N MET A 237 8.55 -12.32 -11.89
CA MET A 237 9.79 -13.00 -11.45
C MET A 237 10.92 -13.15 -12.52
N ASP A 238 10.67 -12.91 -13.81
CA ASP A 238 11.68 -12.96 -14.89
C ASP A 238 11.72 -11.71 -15.82
N GLN A 239 10.85 -10.70 -15.64
CA GLN A 239 10.81 -9.52 -16.52
C GLN A 239 11.03 -8.25 -15.72
N GLY A 240 12.28 -8.04 -15.28
CA GLY A 240 12.87 -6.80 -14.73
C GLY A 240 11.95 -5.59 -14.62
N ALA A 241 10.96 -5.67 -13.74
CA ALA A 241 10.07 -4.57 -13.45
C ALA A 241 10.87 -3.59 -12.60
N VAL A 242 11.19 -2.44 -13.19
CA VAL A 242 11.98 -1.41 -12.54
C VAL A 242 11.01 -0.44 -11.90
N TYR A 243 10.89 -0.51 -10.57
CA TYR A 243 10.25 0.53 -9.79
C TYR A 243 10.86 1.88 -10.18
N THR A 244 10.02 2.83 -10.59
CA THR A 244 10.46 4.20 -10.87
C THR A 244 10.40 4.96 -9.54
N PRO A 245 11.51 5.53 -9.04
CA PRO A 245 11.49 6.17 -7.75
C PRO A 245 10.56 7.39 -7.73
N ARG A 246 9.99 7.70 -6.56
CA ARG A 246 8.94 8.72 -6.41
C ARG A 246 9.35 10.10 -6.93
N VAL A 247 10.61 10.48 -6.79
CA VAL A 247 11.11 11.79 -7.23
C VAL A 247 11.02 11.89 -8.75
N GLU A 248 11.34 10.82 -9.46
CA GLU A 248 11.22 10.69 -10.89
C GLU A 248 9.75 10.67 -11.32
N VAL A 249 8.89 9.92 -10.62
CA VAL A 249 7.43 9.90 -10.88
C VAL A 249 6.82 11.30 -10.72
N ASP A 250 7.04 11.97 -9.59
CA ASP A 250 6.53 13.32 -9.31
C ASP A 250 7.03 14.33 -10.36
N LEU A 251 8.33 14.31 -10.67
CA LEU A 251 8.91 15.16 -11.71
C LEU A 251 8.25 14.92 -13.07
N MET A 252 8.09 13.67 -13.48
CA MET A 252 7.50 13.30 -14.76
C MET A 252 6.03 13.69 -14.83
N CYS A 253 5.25 13.46 -13.77
CA CYS A 253 3.85 13.85 -13.68
C CYS A 253 3.68 15.38 -13.77
N ARG A 254 4.44 16.16 -13.00
CA ARG A 254 4.44 17.64 -13.08
C ARG A 254 4.79 18.13 -14.47
N LEU A 255 5.83 17.57 -15.09
CA LEU A 255 6.24 17.94 -16.45
C LEU A 255 5.16 17.61 -17.48
N ALA A 256 4.56 16.42 -17.39
CA ALA A 256 3.49 15.98 -18.29
C ALA A 256 2.26 16.90 -18.17
N LEU A 257 1.84 17.23 -16.95
CA LEU A 257 0.70 18.09 -16.69
C LEU A 257 0.94 19.53 -17.19
N VAL A 258 2.14 20.08 -16.95
CA VAL A 258 2.52 21.39 -17.50
C VAL A 258 2.46 21.39 -19.02
N GLN A 259 3.02 20.37 -19.70
CA GLN A 259 2.97 20.31 -21.16
C GLN A 259 1.53 20.19 -21.68
N TRP A 260 0.71 19.38 -21.03
CA TRP A 260 -0.70 19.23 -21.40
C TRP A 260 -1.49 20.53 -21.26
N LEU A 261 -1.29 21.28 -20.16
CA LEU A 261 -1.92 22.57 -19.95
C LEU A 261 -1.47 23.61 -20.97
N VAL A 262 -0.17 23.66 -21.32
CA VAL A 262 0.34 24.54 -22.39
C VAL A 262 -0.31 24.24 -23.75
N GLN A 263 -0.63 22.98 -24.03
CA GLN A 263 -1.23 22.58 -25.30
C GLN A 263 -2.76 22.79 -25.35
N THR A 264 -3.42 22.72 -24.21
CA THR A 264 -4.89 22.75 -24.12
C THR A 264 -5.45 24.10 -23.66
N THR A 265 -4.57 25.03 -23.29
CA THR A 265 -4.90 26.39 -22.85
C THR A 265 -3.95 27.40 -23.51
N ASN A 266 -4.25 28.70 -23.36
CA ASN A 266 -3.37 29.78 -23.80
C ASN A 266 -2.50 30.34 -22.66
N LEU A 267 -2.28 29.56 -21.60
CA LEU A 267 -1.54 29.99 -20.42
C LEU A 267 -0.05 30.08 -20.69
N ASP A 268 0.61 31.03 -20.02
CA ASP A 268 2.06 31.16 -20.14
C ASP A 268 2.75 29.97 -19.45
N LYS A 269 3.68 29.35 -20.20
CA LYS A 269 4.45 28.19 -19.72
C LYS A 269 5.19 28.51 -18.43
N ARG A 270 5.77 29.69 -18.28
CA ARG A 270 6.53 30.10 -17.09
C ARG A 270 5.64 30.13 -15.86
N ASP A 271 4.43 30.64 -15.97
CA ASP A 271 3.48 30.71 -14.85
C ASP A 271 3.02 29.31 -14.43
N LEU A 272 2.85 28.39 -15.39
CA LEU A 272 2.59 26.98 -15.09
C LEU A 272 3.77 26.30 -14.37
N TYR A 273 5.02 26.55 -14.78
CA TYR A 273 6.18 26.06 -14.02
C TYR A 273 6.22 26.64 -12.61
N HIS A 274 5.88 27.92 -12.45
CA HIS A 274 5.79 28.56 -11.15
C HIS A 274 4.71 27.95 -10.27
N LEU A 275 3.58 27.50 -10.83
CA LEU A 275 2.52 26.80 -10.10
C LEU A 275 2.92 25.38 -9.70
N PHE A 276 3.38 24.57 -10.65
CA PHE A 276 3.61 23.14 -10.45
C PHE A 276 4.99 22.79 -9.89
N PHE A 277 5.96 23.70 -9.85
CA PHE A 277 7.28 23.46 -9.27
C PHE A 277 7.58 24.37 -8.08
N ARG A 278 6.54 24.73 -7.31
CA ARG A 278 6.73 25.40 -6.02
C ARG A 278 7.51 24.48 -5.10
N GLU A 279 8.55 25.01 -4.46
CA GLU A 279 9.20 24.30 -3.35
C GLU A 279 8.27 24.45 -2.14
N ALA A 280 7.26 23.57 -2.03
CA ALA A 280 6.41 23.50 -0.84
C ALA A 280 7.29 23.14 0.38
N GLY A 281 7.12 23.86 1.49
CA GLY A 281 7.76 23.52 2.78
C GLY A 281 8.91 24.43 3.26
N THR A 282 9.05 25.65 2.73
CA THR A 282 10.12 26.57 3.12
C THR A 282 9.70 27.65 4.14
N GLY A 283 8.47 27.59 4.67
CA GLY A 283 7.92 28.59 5.57
C GLY A 283 7.60 29.93 4.87
N GLU A 284 6.85 30.80 5.57
CA GLU A 284 6.37 32.08 5.03
C GLU A 284 7.48 32.97 4.42
N GLU A 285 8.74 32.82 4.87
CA GLU A 285 9.89 33.60 4.39
C GLU A 285 10.34 33.27 2.95
N HIS A 286 10.05 32.07 2.43
CA HIS A 286 10.40 31.70 1.04
C HIS A 286 9.21 31.84 0.08
N ASP A 287 7.97 31.84 0.59
CA ASP A 287 6.78 32.17 -0.19
C ASP A 287 6.84 33.62 -0.71
N GLU A 288 7.51 34.53 0.02
CA GLU A 288 7.75 35.91 -0.46
C GLU A 288 8.61 35.99 -1.74
N TYR A 289 9.43 34.97 -2.04
CA TYR A 289 10.31 34.93 -3.22
C TYR A 289 9.84 33.96 -4.32
N GLN A 290 8.84 33.12 -4.03
CA GLN A 290 8.23 32.25 -5.02
C GLN A 290 7.09 32.98 -5.75
N LYS A 291 7.23 33.13 -7.06
CA LYS A 291 6.12 33.59 -7.89
C LYS A 291 5.07 32.48 -7.92
N GLN A 292 3.80 32.81 -7.65
CA GLN A 292 2.68 31.86 -7.70
C GLN A 292 2.14 31.61 -9.13
N GLY A 293 2.85 32.14 -10.14
CA GLY A 293 2.30 32.39 -11.47
C GLY A 293 1.38 33.61 -11.45
N ASP A 294 1.41 34.41 -12.52
CA ASP A 294 0.52 35.56 -12.68
C ASP A 294 -0.72 35.14 -13.48
N PHE A 295 -1.72 34.58 -12.80
CA PHE A 295 -2.96 34.13 -13.43
C PHE A 295 -4.11 35.10 -13.15
N SER A 296 -4.79 35.52 -14.20
CA SER A 296 -6.06 36.23 -14.08
C SER A 296 -7.18 35.31 -13.55
N PRO A 297 -8.26 35.88 -12.98
CA PRO A 297 -9.41 35.07 -12.53
C PRO A 297 -10.08 34.24 -13.63
N ALA A 298 -9.94 34.63 -14.90
CA ALA A 298 -10.43 33.83 -16.03
C ALA A 298 -9.54 32.60 -16.25
N GLU A 299 -8.21 32.79 -16.21
CA GLU A 299 -7.22 31.73 -16.36
C GLU A 299 -7.30 30.70 -15.22
N ILE A 300 -7.52 31.15 -13.98
CA ILE A 300 -7.74 30.26 -12.83
C ILE A 300 -8.97 29.37 -13.05
N ARG A 301 -10.08 29.92 -13.56
CA ARG A 301 -11.28 29.11 -13.87
C ARG A 301 -10.99 28.08 -14.94
N THR A 302 -10.28 28.46 -15.99
CA THR A 302 -9.86 27.52 -17.04
C THR A 302 -8.95 26.42 -16.50
N LEU A 303 -8.02 26.75 -15.60
CA LEU A 303 -7.17 25.75 -14.93
C LEU A 303 -8.00 24.73 -14.15
N ILE A 304 -8.91 25.19 -13.30
CA ILE A 304 -9.76 24.31 -12.48
C ILE A 304 -10.58 23.38 -13.39
N GLU A 305 -11.28 23.93 -14.38
CA GLU A 305 -12.08 23.14 -15.33
C GLU A 305 -11.25 22.07 -16.06
N LYS A 306 -10.01 22.40 -16.42
CA LYS A 306 -9.10 21.46 -17.08
C LYS A 306 -8.59 20.39 -16.14
N LEU A 307 -8.18 20.75 -14.93
CA LEU A 307 -7.70 19.80 -13.93
C LEU A 307 -8.82 18.84 -13.45
N GLU A 308 -10.06 19.32 -13.34
CA GLU A 308 -11.21 18.47 -12.99
C GLU A 308 -11.59 17.48 -14.10
N SER A 309 -11.26 17.78 -15.35
CA SER A 309 -11.64 16.97 -16.52
C SER A 309 -10.49 16.19 -17.15
N VAL A 310 -9.27 16.32 -16.61
CA VAL A 310 -8.11 15.63 -17.14
C VAL A 310 -8.29 14.11 -17.03
N THR A 311 -7.86 13.41 -18.07
CA THR A 311 -7.81 11.94 -18.07
C THR A 311 -6.39 11.53 -18.38
N VAL A 312 -5.86 10.63 -17.56
CA VAL A 312 -4.48 10.15 -17.64
C VAL A 312 -4.49 8.66 -17.95
N CYS A 313 -3.52 8.22 -18.73
CA CYS A 313 -3.37 6.84 -19.16
C CYS A 313 -1.89 6.48 -19.11
N ASP A 314 -1.53 5.47 -18.32
CA ASP A 314 -0.25 4.80 -18.41
C ASP A 314 -0.45 3.44 -19.12
N PRO A 315 0.01 3.29 -20.37
CA PRO A 315 -0.08 2.02 -21.10
C PRO A 315 0.71 0.87 -20.46
N ALA A 316 1.63 1.18 -19.54
CA ALA A 316 2.47 0.24 -18.82
C ALA A 316 2.41 0.48 -17.30
N ALA A 317 1.20 0.76 -16.79
CA ALA A 317 0.92 1.14 -15.40
C ALA A 317 1.63 0.30 -14.33
N GLY A 318 1.82 -1.00 -14.55
CA GLY A 318 2.45 -1.89 -13.58
C GLY A 318 1.75 -1.83 -12.22
N SER A 319 2.46 -1.35 -11.20
CA SER A 319 1.95 -1.11 -9.84
C SER A 319 1.04 0.13 -9.69
N GLY A 320 0.85 0.92 -10.75
CA GLY A 320 -0.01 2.11 -10.76
C GLY A 320 0.68 3.39 -10.28
N ALA A 321 2.02 3.40 -10.25
CA ALA A 321 2.81 4.47 -9.65
C ALA A 321 2.57 5.83 -10.32
N PHE A 322 2.41 5.87 -11.65
CA PHE A 322 2.15 7.12 -12.38
C PHE A 322 0.71 7.61 -12.21
N GLU A 323 -0.28 6.72 -12.12
CA GLU A 323 -1.67 7.10 -11.85
C GLU A 323 -1.83 7.70 -10.45
N VAL A 324 -1.24 7.05 -9.44
CA VAL A 324 -1.23 7.56 -8.07
C VAL A 324 -0.41 8.84 -8.00
N GLY A 325 0.77 8.87 -8.62
CA GLY A 325 1.61 10.07 -8.66
C GLY A 325 0.93 11.26 -9.31
N MET A 326 0.16 11.05 -10.39
CA MET A 326 -0.61 12.12 -11.03
C MET A 326 -1.75 12.64 -10.15
N LEU A 327 -2.36 11.80 -9.30
CA LEU A 327 -3.39 12.23 -8.36
C LEU A 327 -2.83 13.12 -7.25
N GLN A 328 -1.54 12.98 -6.92
CA GLN A 328 -0.86 13.73 -5.86
C GLN A 328 -0.30 15.09 -6.31
N VAL A 329 -0.09 15.27 -7.62
CA VAL A 329 0.39 16.54 -8.23
C VAL A 329 -0.73 17.55 -8.34
#